data_AF-A0A2N9W356-F1
#
_entry.id   AF-A0A2N9W356-F1
#
_cell.length_a   1.000
_cell.length_b   1.000
_cell.length_c   1.000
_cell.angle_alpha   90.00
_cell.angle_beta   90.00
_cell.angle_gamma   90.00
#
_symmetry.space_group_name_H-M   'P 1'
#
loop_
_entity.id
_entity.type
_entity.pdbx_description
1 polymer ?
#
loop_
_entity_poly.entity_id
_entity_poly.type
_entity_poly.pdbx_seq_one_letter_code
_entity_poly.pdbx_strand_id
1 'polypeptide(L)'
;MIHNEYRDGVRLGGIVTTTQPWNPGRATDEIRAIAKDRKLVLSYKLHAGERLAERNLIMSDVLYALRNGFVYQQPIPATRAGHFRYRVECRTPNSGSRAIGVVVIPAKTGCLIKIISVMWIDEYERIAGSIIGVEEDE
;
A
#
# COMPACT_ATOMS: atom_id res chain seq x y z
N MET A 1 7.58 28.06 25.96
CA MET A 1 8.21 26.89 25.31
C MET A 1 7.13 25.82 25.24
N ILE A 2 6.63 25.37 24.10
CA ILE A 2 7.36 24.86 22.93
C ILE A 2 6.59 25.25 21.65
N HIS A 3 7.31 25.79 20.68
CA HIS A 3 6.89 26.02 19.29
C HIS A 3 6.67 24.67 18.60
N ASN A 4 5.64 24.55 17.75
CA ASN A 4 5.86 23.95 16.43
C ASN A 4 4.80 24.42 15.43
N GLU A 5 5.25 25.25 14.50
CA GLU A 5 4.49 25.78 13.38
C GLU A 5 4.37 24.70 12.30
N TYR A 6 3.17 24.24 11.98
CA TYR A 6 2.89 23.62 10.68
C TYR A 6 2.32 24.70 9.76
N ARG A 7 3.20 25.58 9.29
CA ARG A 7 2.96 26.43 8.13
C ARG A 7 3.66 25.78 6.94
N ASP A 8 2.87 25.14 6.08
CA ASP A 8 3.10 25.18 4.63
C ASP A 8 1.87 24.63 3.90
N GLY A 9 1.05 25.57 3.45
CA GLY A 9 -0.17 25.32 2.69
C GLY A 9 -0.68 26.64 2.15
N VAL A 10 -0.15 27.07 1.00
CA VAL A 10 -0.61 28.26 0.29
C VAL A 10 -2.07 28.06 -0.11
N ARG A 11 -2.97 28.88 0.43
CA ARG A 11 -4.38 28.94 0.03
C ARG A 11 -4.53 29.77 -1.24
N LEU A 12 -4.52 29.11 -2.39
CA LEU A 12 -5.13 29.64 -3.61
C LEU A 12 -6.41 28.85 -3.87
N GLY A 13 -7.56 29.53 -3.83
CA GLY A 13 -8.88 29.07 -4.26
C GLY A 13 -9.17 27.56 -4.26
N GLY A 14 -9.82 27.05 -3.20
CA GLY A 14 -10.74 25.92 -3.30
C GLY A 14 -10.22 24.55 -3.77
N ILE A 15 -8.92 24.31 -3.87
CA ILE A 15 -8.35 23.00 -4.21
C ILE A 15 -7.36 22.60 -3.11
N VAL A 16 -7.72 21.60 -2.29
CA VAL A 16 -6.78 20.99 -1.34
C VAL A 16 -5.74 20.25 -2.17
N THR A 17 -4.50 20.73 -2.20
CA THR A 17 -3.41 20.08 -2.93
C THR A 17 -3.05 18.75 -2.23
N THR A 18 -3.59 17.66 -2.80
CA THR A 18 -3.38 16.26 -2.42
C THR A 18 -2.01 15.71 -2.84
N THR A 19 -0.94 16.48 -2.65
CA THR A 19 0.39 16.11 -3.13
C THR A 19 0.96 14.95 -2.31
N GLN A 20 1.41 13.89 -2.98
CA GLN A 20 2.19 12.82 -2.37
C GLN A 20 3.60 13.33 -2.03
N PRO A 21 4.32 12.73 -1.06
CA PRO A 21 3.97 11.50 -0.33
C PRO A 21 2.86 11.68 0.73
N TRP A 22 2.06 10.64 0.94
CA TRP A 22 1.10 10.57 2.02
C TRP A 22 1.71 9.83 3.22
N ASN A 23 1.45 10.31 4.44
CA ASN A 23 1.74 9.52 5.62
C ASN A 23 0.83 8.26 5.67
N PRO A 24 1.13 7.25 6.51
CA PRO A 24 0.42 5.96 6.48
C PRO A 24 -1.10 6.07 6.73
N GLY A 25 -1.53 6.92 7.68
CA GLY A 25 -2.95 7.15 7.95
C GLY A 25 -3.68 7.75 6.74
N ARG A 26 -3.13 8.82 6.16
CA ARG A 26 -3.69 9.45 4.96
C ARG A 26 -3.68 8.50 3.76
N ALA A 27 -2.60 7.72 3.59
CA ALA A 27 -2.52 6.74 2.51
C ALA A 27 -3.62 5.68 2.63
N THR A 28 -3.92 5.22 3.85
CA THR A 28 -5.03 4.30 4.11
C THR A 28 -6.34 4.89 3.63
N ASP A 29 -6.66 6.12 4.03
CA ASP A 29 -7.93 6.77 3.69
C ASP A 29 -8.06 7.02 2.18
N GLU A 30 -7.02 7.57 1.56
CA GLU A 30 -7.00 7.91 0.14
C GLU A 30 -7.06 6.66 -0.76
N ILE A 31 -6.31 5.60 -0.43
CA ILE A 31 -6.35 4.34 -1.18
C ILE A 31 -7.73 3.69 -1.08
N ARG A 32 -8.33 3.65 0.12
CA ARG A 32 -9.68 3.13 0.31
C ARG A 32 -10.73 3.94 -0.44
N ALA A 33 -10.59 5.26 -0.45
CA ALA A 33 -11.49 6.13 -1.21
C ALA A 33 -11.44 5.83 -2.70
N ILE A 34 -10.23 5.70 -3.28
CA ILE A 34 -10.06 5.32 -4.69
C ILE A 34 -10.62 3.92 -4.94
N ALA A 35 -10.37 2.96 -4.06
CA ALA A 35 -10.77 1.56 -4.23
C ALA A 35 -12.29 1.29 -4.10
N LYS A 36 -13.02 2.21 -3.46
CA LYS A 36 -14.48 2.18 -3.33
C LYS A 36 -15.20 2.94 -4.44
N ASP A 37 -14.47 3.74 -5.22
CA ASP A 37 -15.04 4.46 -6.36
C ASP A 37 -15.40 3.49 -7.50
N ARG A 38 -16.55 3.72 -8.14
CA ARG A 38 -17.02 2.91 -9.28
C ARG A 38 -16.16 3.10 -10.54
N LYS A 39 -15.41 4.20 -10.61
CA LYS A 39 -14.48 4.53 -11.68
C LYS A 39 -13.07 3.96 -11.45
N LEU A 40 -12.88 3.15 -10.41
CA LEU A 40 -11.60 2.51 -10.14
C LEU A 40 -11.07 1.80 -11.38
N VAL A 41 -9.87 2.18 -11.80
CA VAL A 41 -9.08 1.46 -12.79
C VAL A 41 -7.94 0.76 -12.06
N LEU A 42 -7.81 -0.55 -12.29
CA LEU A 42 -6.66 -1.32 -11.83
C LEU A 42 -5.71 -1.58 -12.99
N SER A 43 -4.42 -1.44 -12.73
CA SER A 43 -3.37 -1.90 -13.63
C SER A 43 -2.36 -2.72 -12.84
N TYR A 44 -1.77 -3.75 -13.43
CA TYR A 44 -0.78 -4.59 -12.76
C TYR A 44 0.21 -5.15 -13.77
N LYS A 45 1.42 -5.45 -13.30
CA LYS A 45 2.45 -6.13 -14.12
C LYS A 45 2.23 -7.64 -14.09
N LEU A 46 2.77 -8.35 -15.09
CA LEU A 46 2.84 -9.82 -15.12
C LEU A 46 3.34 -10.39 -13.78
N HIS A 47 4.41 -9.80 -13.23
CA HIS A 47 4.95 -10.15 -11.91
C HIS A 47 3.90 -10.18 -10.79
N ALA A 48 2.98 -9.21 -10.72
CA ALA A 48 1.96 -9.22 -9.68
C ALA A 48 0.95 -10.37 -9.88
N GLY A 49 0.68 -10.76 -11.12
CA GLY A 49 -0.14 -11.93 -11.44
C GLY A 49 0.52 -13.25 -11.06
N GLU A 50 1.82 -13.40 -11.34
CA GLU A 50 2.62 -14.56 -10.92
C GLU A 50 2.62 -14.70 -9.39
N ARG A 51 2.84 -13.58 -8.67
CA ARG A 51 2.84 -13.58 -7.20
C ARG A 51 1.50 -13.96 -6.58
N LEU A 52 0.38 -13.62 -7.23
CA LEU A 52 -0.95 -14.07 -6.81
C LEU A 52 -1.10 -15.59 -7.00
N ALA A 53 -0.74 -16.10 -8.18
CA ALA A 53 -0.84 -17.51 -8.52
C ALA A 53 0.03 -18.39 -7.60
N GLU A 54 1.28 -18.00 -7.34
CA GLU A 54 2.19 -18.67 -6.40
C GLU A 54 1.60 -18.82 -4.98
N ARG A 55 0.69 -17.92 -4.61
CA ARG A 55 0.09 -17.84 -3.26
C ARG A 55 -1.32 -18.37 -3.20
N ASN A 56 -1.84 -18.88 -4.31
CA ASN A 56 -3.24 -19.26 -4.46
C ASN A 56 -4.20 -18.13 -4.06
N LEU A 57 -3.84 -16.88 -4.38
CA LEU A 57 -4.64 -15.69 -4.16
C LEU A 57 -5.28 -15.24 -5.47
N ILE A 58 -6.42 -14.57 -5.37
CA ILE A 58 -7.15 -14.08 -6.53
C ILE A 58 -7.31 -12.55 -6.49
N MET A 59 -7.70 -11.95 -7.62
CA MET A 59 -7.84 -10.49 -7.72
C MET A 59 -8.86 -9.91 -6.73
N SER A 60 -9.88 -10.69 -6.33
CA SER A 60 -10.83 -10.24 -5.31
C SER A 60 -10.18 -10.04 -3.95
N ASP A 61 -9.10 -10.76 -3.60
CA ASP A 61 -8.34 -10.52 -2.38
C ASP A 61 -7.60 -9.19 -2.44
N VAL A 62 -7.03 -8.85 -3.59
CA VAL A 62 -6.41 -7.53 -3.82
C VAL A 62 -7.46 -6.43 -3.67
N LEU A 63 -8.61 -6.55 -4.33
CA LEU A 63 -9.70 -5.58 -4.21
C LEU A 63 -10.21 -5.44 -2.76
N TYR A 64 -10.32 -6.57 -2.05
CA TYR A 64 -10.71 -6.57 -0.64
C TYR A 64 -9.66 -5.84 0.21
N ALA A 65 -8.38 -6.12 0.01
CA ALA A 65 -7.29 -5.47 0.73
C ALA A 65 -7.25 -3.96 0.44
N LEU A 66 -7.47 -3.51 -0.79
CA LEU A 66 -7.50 -2.07 -1.10
C LEU A 66 -8.67 -1.34 -0.44
N ARG A 67 -9.82 -2.02 -0.24
CA ARG A 67 -11.02 -1.42 0.36
C ARG A 67 -11.01 -1.43 1.88
N ASN A 68 -10.32 -2.40 2.48
CA ASN A 68 -10.43 -2.72 3.91
C ASN A 68 -9.08 -2.78 4.65
N GLY A 69 -7.96 -2.87 3.94
CA GLY A 69 -6.62 -2.93 4.52
C GLY A 69 -6.11 -1.59 5.00
N PHE A 70 -4.94 -1.60 5.63
CA PHE A 70 -4.28 -0.44 6.23
C PHE A 70 -2.85 -0.30 5.71
N VAL A 71 -2.36 0.93 5.63
CA VAL A 71 -0.95 1.23 5.38
C VAL A 71 -0.29 1.54 6.70
N TYR A 72 0.76 0.80 7.04
CA TYR A 72 1.54 1.00 8.27
C TYR A 72 2.91 1.62 8.01
N GLN A 73 3.53 1.28 6.87
CA GLN A 73 4.87 1.73 6.53
C GLN A 73 4.88 3.09 5.84
N GLN A 74 6.00 3.82 6.00
CA GLN A 74 6.24 5.07 5.29
C GLN A 74 6.32 4.85 3.77
N PRO A 75 5.91 5.84 2.96
CA PRO A 75 5.95 5.75 1.51
C PRO A 75 7.37 5.58 0.97
N ILE A 76 7.52 4.75 -0.06
CA ILE A 76 8.80 4.55 -0.76
C ILE A 76 8.71 5.20 -2.14
N PRO A 77 9.66 6.06 -2.56
CA PRO A 77 9.66 6.67 -3.89
C PRO A 77 9.54 5.62 -5.01
N ALA A 78 8.64 5.87 -5.97
CA ALA A 78 8.53 5.08 -7.19
C ALA A 78 9.56 5.53 -8.23
N THR A 79 9.72 4.74 -9.30
CA THR A 79 10.65 5.07 -10.39
C THR A 79 10.28 6.37 -11.11
N ARG A 80 8.99 6.70 -11.20
CA ARG A 80 8.53 7.99 -11.75
C ARG A 80 8.47 9.02 -10.62
N ALA A 81 9.18 10.13 -10.78
CA ALA A 81 9.18 11.23 -9.82
C ALA A 81 7.75 11.72 -9.51
N GLY A 82 7.51 12.07 -8.24
CA GLY A 82 6.20 12.51 -7.75
C GLY A 82 5.20 11.37 -7.45
N HIS A 83 5.59 10.11 -7.65
CA HIS A 83 4.79 8.94 -7.27
C HIS A 83 5.47 8.11 -6.19
N PHE A 84 4.66 7.51 -5.33
CA PHE A 84 5.14 6.72 -4.20
C PHE A 84 4.45 5.36 -4.14
N ARG A 85 5.19 4.37 -3.64
CA ARG A 85 4.71 3.03 -3.33
C ARG A 85 4.24 3.00 -1.88
N TYR A 86 3.12 2.33 -1.68
CA TYR A 86 2.53 2.07 -0.37
C TYR A 86 2.26 0.58 -0.26
N ARG A 87 2.44 0.01 0.93
CA ARG A 87 2.05 -1.37 1.22
C ARG A 87 0.75 -1.36 2.00
N VAL A 88 -0.29 -1.93 1.41
CA VAL A 88 -1.59 -2.15 2.07
C VAL A 88 -1.60 -3.55 2.63
N GLU A 89 -1.89 -3.68 3.91
CA GLU A 89 -1.89 -4.96 4.63
C GLU A 89 -3.31 -5.34 5.03
N CYS A 90 -3.66 -6.60 4.82
CA CYS A 90 -5.00 -7.09 5.11
C CYS A 90 -5.03 -8.60 5.28
N ARG A 91 -5.92 -9.10 6.14
CA ARG A 91 -6.42 -10.48 6.05
C ARG A 91 -7.65 -10.47 5.15
N THR A 92 -7.63 -11.30 4.13
CA THR A 92 -8.66 -11.39 3.09
C THR A 92 -9.40 -12.72 3.19
N PRO A 93 -10.60 -12.87 2.59
CA PRO A 93 -11.36 -14.11 2.66
C PRO A 93 -10.57 -15.35 2.21
N ASN A 94 -9.70 -15.25 1.20
CA ASN A 94 -8.94 -16.39 0.70
C ASN A 94 -7.51 -16.47 1.25
N SER A 95 -7.11 -15.60 2.18
CA SER A 95 -5.74 -15.62 2.74
C SER A 95 -5.59 -16.52 3.97
N GLY A 96 -6.65 -17.22 4.38
CA GLY A 96 -6.66 -18.07 5.57
C GLY A 96 -6.30 -17.30 6.83
N SER A 97 -5.34 -17.81 7.61
CA SER A 97 -4.84 -17.16 8.82
C SER A 97 -3.75 -16.10 8.58
N ARG A 98 -3.29 -15.95 7.34
CA ARG A 98 -2.15 -15.08 6.99
C ARG A 98 -2.63 -13.73 6.46
N ALA A 99 -1.83 -12.70 6.72
CA ALA A 99 -2.04 -11.37 6.15
C ALA A 99 -1.26 -11.25 4.83
N ILE A 100 -1.88 -10.61 3.84
CA ILE A 100 -1.24 -10.26 2.59
C ILE A 100 -0.79 -8.81 2.63
N GLY A 101 0.31 -8.52 1.94
CA GLY A 101 0.77 -7.19 1.60
C GLY A 101 0.60 -6.93 0.12
N VAL A 102 -0.08 -5.84 -0.23
CA VAL A 102 -0.26 -5.37 -1.61
C VAL A 102 0.52 -4.08 -1.79
N VAL A 103 1.57 -4.12 -2.61
CA VAL A 103 2.36 -2.92 -2.93
C VAL A 103 1.72 -2.20 -4.09
N VAL A 104 1.34 -0.94 -3.89
CA VAL A 104 0.61 -0.14 -4.87
C VAL A 104 1.21 1.23 -5.11
N ILE A 105 0.97 1.77 -6.31
CA ILE A 105 1.15 3.18 -6.65
C ILE A 105 -0.24 3.75 -6.97
N PRO A 106 -0.84 4.55 -6.06
CA PRO A 106 -2.12 5.19 -6.31
C PRO A 106 -1.93 6.52 -7.06
N ALA A 107 -2.85 6.80 -7.98
CA ALA A 107 -2.99 8.09 -8.64
C ALA A 107 -4.44 8.56 -8.45
N LYS A 108 -4.63 9.58 -7.61
CA LYS A 108 -5.96 10.14 -7.32
C LYS A 108 -6.60 10.73 -8.57
N THR A 109 -5.81 11.41 -9.40
CA THR A 109 -6.23 11.86 -10.73
C THR A 109 -6.48 10.64 -11.62
N GLY A 110 -7.75 10.38 -11.93
CA GLY A 110 -8.17 9.25 -12.78
C GLY A 110 -8.54 7.97 -12.03
N CYS A 111 -8.65 8.00 -10.69
CA CYS A 111 -9.08 6.85 -9.88
C CYS A 111 -8.30 5.56 -10.21
N LEU A 112 -6.98 5.68 -10.38
CA LEU A 112 -6.11 4.59 -10.82
C LEU A 112 -5.29 4.04 -9.65
N ILE A 113 -5.23 2.72 -9.52
CA ILE A 113 -4.26 2.05 -8.65
C ILE A 113 -3.45 1.07 -9.49
N LYS A 114 -2.13 1.24 -9.47
CA LYS A 114 -1.20 0.28 -10.06
C LYS A 114 -0.71 -0.70 -9.00
N ILE A 115 -0.97 -1.99 -9.18
CA ILE A 115 -0.44 -3.06 -8.34
C ILE A 115 0.96 -3.43 -8.83
N ILE A 116 1.92 -3.38 -7.91
CA ILE A 116 3.32 -3.66 -8.17
C ILE A 116 3.67 -5.09 -7.80
N SER A 117 3.24 -5.54 -6.61
CA SER A 117 3.49 -6.89 -6.12
C SER A 117 2.47 -7.26 -5.04
N VAL A 118 2.34 -8.56 -4.81
CA VAL A 118 1.57 -9.14 -3.71
C VAL A 118 2.50 -10.10 -2.97
N MET A 119 2.43 -10.08 -1.64
CA MET A 119 3.28 -10.90 -0.78
C MET A 119 2.54 -11.36 0.46
N TRP A 120 3.07 -12.37 1.13
CA TRP A 120 2.71 -12.62 2.52
C TRP A 120 3.50 -11.67 3.42
N ILE A 121 2.86 -11.11 4.45
CA ILE A 121 3.54 -10.14 5.33
C ILE A 121 4.69 -10.80 6.09
N ASP A 122 4.46 -12.00 6.62
CA ASP A 122 5.45 -12.80 7.34
C ASP A 122 6.68 -13.18 6.47
N GLU A 123 6.48 -13.46 5.18
CA GLU A 123 7.59 -13.68 4.23
C GLU A 123 8.45 -12.43 4.07
N TYR A 124 7.82 -11.27 3.91
CA TYR A 124 8.55 -10.02 3.74
C TYR A 124 9.29 -9.60 5.01
N GLU A 125 8.66 -9.76 6.17
CA GLU A 125 9.29 -9.48 7.46
C GLU A 125 10.46 -10.42 7.73
N ARG A 126 10.42 -11.69 7.30
CA ARG A 126 11.58 -12.60 7.39
C ARG A 126 12.73 -12.24 6.46
N ILE A 127 12.46 -11.57 5.33
CA ILE A 127 13.52 -11.06 4.44
C ILE A 127 14.13 -9.78 5.02
N ALA A 128 13.31 -8.91 5.62
CA ALA A 128 13.74 -7.64 6.20
C ALA A 128 14.30 -7.78 7.63
N GLY A 129 13.91 -8.84 8.33
CA GLY A 129 14.39 -9.25 9.64
C GLY A 129 14.86 -10.69 9.53
N SER A 130 16.17 -10.87 9.45
CA SER A 130 16.82 -12.15 9.70
C SER A 130 16.16 -12.83 10.90
N ILE A 131 15.82 -14.11 10.73
CA ILE A 131 15.40 -15.08 11.75
C ILE A 131 15.68 -14.55 13.18
N ILE A 132 14.66 -14.00 13.82
CA ILE A 132 14.74 -13.74 15.26
C ILE A 132 14.57 -15.11 15.93
N GLY A 133 15.70 -15.66 16.40
CA GLY A 133 15.74 -16.62 17.50
C GLY A 133 15.86 -18.09 17.11
N VAL A 134 17.06 -18.51 16.70
CA VAL A 134 17.76 -19.60 17.41
C VAL A 134 19.24 -19.27 17.35
N GLU A 135 19.80 -18.87 18.50
CA GLU A 135 21.21 -19.14 18.77
C GLU A 135 21.36 -20.67 18.71
N GLU A 136 22.06 -21.18 17.71
CA GLU A 136 22.67 -22.50 17.86
C GLU A 136 23.91 -22.28 18.74
N ASP A 137 23.70 -22.39 20.05
CA ASP A 137 24.75 -22.85 20.95
C ASP A 137 25.03 -24.32 20.57
N GLU A 138 26.10 -24.56 19.80
CA GLU A 138 27.17 -25.56 20.00
C GLU A 138 28.14 -25.62 18.81
#